data_AF-A0A3E4YM75-F1
#
_entry.id   AF-A0A3E4YM75-F1
#
_cell.length_a   1.000
_cell.length_b   1.000
_cell.length_c   1.000
_cell.angle_alpha   90.00
_cell.angle_beta   90.00
_cell.angle_gamma   90.00
#
_symmetry.space_group_name_H-M   'P 1'
#
loop_
_entity.id
_entity.type
_entity.pdbx_description
1 polymer ?
#
loop_
_entity_poly.entity_id
_entity_poly.type
_entity_poly.pdbx_seq_one_letter_code
_entity_poly.pdbx_strand_id
1 'polypeptide(L)'
;MSEEIIKVLDALADKFGIAIDWTSSNVLPYLQQLCTKYVRYEIATSIIWLIVGIICFIFAKKCFRKGKESYADTDEQNLNRGEIFYIICAVLVVIGTIISMTQIFDIVTCITFPEKLIINELQDIYSNLKAVK
;
A
#
# COMPACT_ATOMS: atom_id res chain seq x y z
N MET A 1 15.80 -24.19 -14.80
CA MET A 1 16.20 -23.02 -13.99
C MET A 1 15.86 -21.71 -14.70
N SER A 2 16.33 -21.46 -15.94
CA SER A 2 15.88 -20.26 -16.70
C SER A 2 14.39 -20.23 -17.00
N GLU A 3 13.75 -21.36 -17.32
CA GLU A 3 12.31 -21.37 -17.69
C GLU A 3 11.37 -20.91 -16.57
N GLU A 4 11.68 -21.24 -15.30
CA GLU A 4 10.85 -20.81 -14.17
C GLU A 4 11.01 -19.31 -13.91
N ILE A 5 12.25 -18.80 -13.98
CA ILE A 5 12.56 -17.37 -13.84
C ILE A 5 11.88 -16.58 -14.97
N ILE A 6 11.96 -17.08 -16.21
CA ILE A 6 11.29 -16.50 -17.38
C ILE A 6 9.78 -16.43 -17.14
N LYS A 7 9.12 -17.49 -16.65
CA LYS A 7 7.67 -17.48 -16.35
C LYS A 7 7.27 -16.44 -15.31
N VAL A 8 8.03 -16.33 -14.22
CA VAL A 8 7.75 -15.34 -13.15
C VAL A 8 7.86 -13.92 -13.73
N LEU A 9 8.90 -13.66 -14.51
CA LEU A 9 9.08 -12.37 -15.17
C LEU A 9 8.05 -12.09 -16.26
N ASP A 10 7.62 -13.10 -17.01
CA ASP A 10 6.57 -12.98 -18.03
C ASP A 10 5.23 -12.61 -17.38
N ALA A 11 4.89 -13.23 -16.24
CA ALA A 11 3.71 -12.87 -15.46
C ALA A 11 3.78 -11.44 -14.90
N LEU A 12 4.98 -10.99 -14.50
CA LEU A 12 5.20 -9.61 -14.07
C LEU A 12 5.10 -8.65 -15.26
N ALA A 13 5.66 -9.00 -16.42
CA ALA A 13 5.61 -8.18 -17.63
C ALA A 13 4.18 -8.03 -18.18
N ASP A 14 3.38 -9.10 -18.13
CA ASP A 14 1.97 -9.10 -18.51
C ASP A 14 1.13 -8.18 -17.61
N LYS A 15 1.37 -8.16 -16.29
CA LYS A 15 0.77 -7.18 -15.36
C LYS A 15 1.01 -5.72 -15.77
N PHE A 16 2.13 -5.44 -16.44
CA PHE A 16 2.49 -4.11 -16.93
C PHE A 16 2.22 -3.90 -18.42
N GLY A 17 1.63 -4.89 -19.11
CA GLY A 17 1.32 -4.85 -20.54
C GLY A 17 2.57 -4.83 -21.44
N ILE A 18 3.67 -5.40 -20.99
CA ILE A 18 4.94 -5.46 -21.72
C ILE A 18 5.15 -6.89 -22.20
N ALA A 19 5.22 -7.08 -23.52
CA ALA A 19 5.65 -8.36 -24.09
C ALA A 19 7.18 -8.40 -24.15
N ILE A 20 7.80 -9.34 -23.43
CA ILE A 20 9.25 -9.54 -23.45
C ILE A 20 9.60 -10.65 -24.44
N ASP A 21 10.39 -10.32 -25.45
CA ASP A 21 11.01 -11.33 -26.31
C ASP A 21 12.31 -11.84 -25.67
N TRP A 22 12.20 -12.98 -24.99
CA TRP A 22 13.26 -13.68 -24.26
C TRP A 22 14.37 -14.24 -25.16
N THR A 23 14.16 -14.30 -26.47
CA THR A 23 15.15 -14.81 -27.44
C THR A 23 16.10 -13.74 -27.96
N SER A 24 15.80 -12.47 -27.69
CA SER A 24 16.62 -11.34 -28.13
C SER A 24 17.88 -11.21 -27.27
N SER A 25 19.01 -10.81 -27.86
CA SER A 25 20.26 -10.54 -27.12
C SER A 25 20.15 -9.37 -26.11
N ASN A 26 19.00 -8.70 -26.04
CA ASN A 26 18.76 -7.46 -25.30
C ASN A 26 17.65 -7.55 -24.24
N VAL A 27 17.40 -8.73 -23.65
CA VAL A 27 16.39 -8.90 -22.57
C VAL A 27 16.72 -8.07 -21.32
N LEU A 28 18.01 -7.92 -20.99
CA LEU A 28 18.47 -7.26 -19.77
C LEU A 28 17.99 -5.79 -19.62
N PRO A 29 18.12 -4.91 -20.63
CA PRO A 29 17.58 -3.54 -20.55
C PRO A 29 16.06 -3.48 -20.46
N TYR A 30 15.32 -4.44 -21.03
CA TYR A 30 13.85 -4.52 -20.87
C TYR A 30 13.46 -4.83 -19.43
N LEU A 31 14.19 -5.77 -18.81
CA LEU A 31 14.00 -6.14 -17.41
C LEU A 31 14.22 -4.94 -16.47
N GLN A 32 15.29 -4.18 -16.70
CA GLN A 32 15.56 -2.95 -15.93
C GLN A 32 14.44 -1.92 -16.07
N GLN A 33 13.89 -1.74 -17.28
CA GLN A 33 12.76 -0.83 -17.48
C GLN A 33 11.49 -1.31 -16.76
N LEU A 34 11.21 -2.61 -16.79
CA LEU A 34 10.08 -3.22 -16.09
C LEU A 34 10.19 -3.03 -14.58
N CYS A 35 11.36 -3.35 -14.01
CA CYS A 35 11.68 -3.12 -12.61
C CYS A 35 11.53 -1.65 -12.20
N THR A 36 12.02 -0.73 -13.03
CA THR A 36 11.92 0.72 -12.77
C THR A 36 10.47 1.21 -12.80
N LYS A 37 9.65 0.70 -13.74
CA LYS A 37 8.22 1.01 -13.79
C LYS A 37 7.48 0.47 -12.56
N TYR A 38 7.80 -0.74 -12.13
CA TYR A 38 7.22 -1.35 -10.93
C TYR A 38 7.54 -0.53 -9.67
N VAL A 39 8.81 -0.19 -9.44
CA VAL A 39 9.25 0.66 -8.32
C VAL A 39 8.50 2.00 -8.32
N ARG A 40 8.34 2.63 -9.48
CA ARG A 40 7.57 3.88 -9.60
C ARG A 40 6.08 3.70 -9.29
N TYR A 41 5.48 2.59 -9.72
CA TYR A 41 4.08 2.28 -9.43
C TYR A 41 3.85 2.07 -7.93
N GLU A 42 4.77 1.37 -7.25
CA GLU A 42 4.68 1.15 -5.80
C GLU A 42 4.76 2.48 -5.04
N ILE A 43 5.74 3.33 -5.38
CA ILE A 43 5.86 4.68 -4.79
C ILE A 43 4.58 5.49 -5.00
N ALA A 44 4.01 5.46 -6.21
CA ALA A 44 2.78 6.18 -6.50
C ALA A 44 1.60 5.66 -5.66
N THR A 45 1.48 4.34 -5.51
CA THR A 45 0.43 3.70 -4.70
C THR A 45 0.58 4.02 -3.22
N SER A 46 1.80 3.99 -2.67
CA SER A 46 2.06 4.39 -1.29
C SER A 46 1.74 5.85 -1.01
N ILE A 47 2.03 6.75 -1.97
CA ILE A 47 1.65 8.17 -1.86
C ILE A 47 0.13 8.34 -1.82
N ILE A 48 -0.62 7.59 -2.65
CA ILE A 48 -2.09 7.62 -2.63
C ILE A 48 -2.62 7.19 -1.26
N TRP A 49 -2.07 6.11 -0.67
CA TRP A 49 -2.46 5.66 0.66
C TRP A 49 -2.11 6.67 1.77
N LEU A 50 -1.02 7.41 1.63
CA LEU A 50 -0.72 8.53 2.54
C LEU A 50 -1.76 9.66 2.45
N ILE A 51 -2.22 10.00 1.24
CA ILE A 51 -3.29 10.98 1.06
C ILE A 51 -4.57 10.50 1.74
N VAL A 52 -4.92 9.22 1.61
CA VAL A 52 -6.07 8.61 2.32
C VAL A 52 -5.88 8.73 3.84
N GLY A 53 -4.69 8.44 4.36
CA GLY A 53 -4.35 8.61 5.78
C GLY A 53 -4.59 10.05 6.26
N ILE A 54 -4.13 11.05 5.51
CA ILE A 54 -4.33 12.47 5.83
C ILE A 54 -5.82 12.83 5.86
N ILE A 55 -6.60 12.34 4.89
CA ILE A 55 -8.06 12.56 4.85
C ILE A 55 -8.72 11.94 6.09
N CYS A 56 -8.33 10.74 6.51
CA CYS A 56 -8.81 10.11 7.75
C CYS A 56 -8.52 10.98 8.98
N PHE A 57 -7.33 11.59 9.09
CA PHE A 57 -7.03 12.52 10.19
C PHE A 57 -7.90 13.78 10.18
N ILE A 58 -8.19 14.34 9.01
CA ILE A 58 -9.08 15.51 8.88
C ILE A 58 -10.50 15.14 9.33
N PHE A 59 -11.00 13.97 8.92
CA PHE A 59 -12.29 13.46 9.36
C PHE A 59 -12.32 13.23 10.87
N ALA A 60 -11.32 12.57 11.43
CA ALA A 60 -11.22 12.37 12.87
C ALA A 60 -11.26 13.71 13.62
N LYS A 61 -10.50 14.72 13.19
CA LYS A 61 -10.51 16.06 13.80
C LYS A 61 -11.88 16.73 13.74
N LYS A 62 -12.60 16.62 12.62
CA LYS A 62 -13.97 17.13 12.48
C LYS A 62 -14.94 16.40 13.42
N CYS A 63 -14.82 15.08 13.52
CA CYS A 63 -15.63 14.26 14.42
C CYS A 63 -15.38 14.62 15.89
N PHE A 64 -14.12 14.81 16.29
CA PHE A 64 -13.78 15.27 17.65
C PHE A 64 -14.39 16.63 18.00
N ARG A 65 -14.39 17.58 17.04
CA ARG A 65 -14.99 18.90 17.28
C ARG A 65 -16.50 18.83 17.47
N LYS A 66 -17.20 18.07 16.62
CA LYS A 66 -18.65 17.85 16.75
C LYS A 66 -19.02 17.07 18.02
N GLY A 67 -18.21 16.07 18.40
CA GLY A 67 -18.41 15.33 19.64
C GLY A 67 -18.28 16.21 20.87
N LYS A 68 -17.31 17.14 20.88
CA LYS A 68 -17.14 18.11 21.97
C LYS A 68 -18.31 19.09 22.10
N GLU A 69 -18.85 19.56 20.97
CA GLU A 69 -20.05 20.42 20.95
C GLU A 69 -21.29 19.67 21.46
N SER A 70 -21.45 18.41 21.10
CA SER A 70 -22.56 17.56 21.56
C SER A 70 -22.49 17.19 23.04
N TYR A 71 -21.29 17.18 23.64
CA TYR A 71 -21.08 16.91 25.07
C TYR A 71 -21.41 18.11 25.97
N ALA A 72 -21.53 19.31 25.40
CA ALA A 72 -21.86 20.53 26.14
C ALA A 72 -23.37 20.66 26.43
N ASP A 73 -24.21 19.93 25.70
CA ASP A 73 -25.66 19.88 25.93
C ASP A 73 -25.98 18.71 26.88
N THR A 74 -26.37 19.05 28.10
CA THR A 74 -26.35 18.15 29.27
C THR A 74 -27.59 17.26 29.31
N ASP A 75 -27.57 16.15 28.58
CA ASP A 75 -28.62 15.12 28.64
C ASP A 75 -27.99 13.73 28.81
N GLU A 76 -28.37 12.97 29.85
CA GLU A 76 -27.70 11.72 30.26
C GLU A 76 -27.68 10.64 29.16
N GLN A 77 -28.70 10.61 28.28
CA GLN A 77 -28.72 9.70 27.12
C GLN A 77 -27.70 10.07 26.03
N ASN A 78 -27.35 11.35 25.91
CA ASN A 78 -26.36 11.82 24.93
C ASN A 78 -24.92 11.56 25.40
N LEU A 79 -24.69 11.48 26.71
CA LEU A 79 -23.38 11.17 27.29
C LEU A 79 -22.88 9.78 26.85
N ASN A 80 -23.71 8.75 27.02
CA ASN A 80 -23.33 7.36 26.69
C ASN A 80 -23.12 7.16 25.17
N ARG A 81 -23.91 7.86 24.33
CA ARG A 81 -23.72 7.87 22.86
C ARG A 81 -22.45 8.64 22.46
N GLY A 82 -22.11 9.71 23.17
CA GLY A 82 -20.91 10.51 22.96
C GLY A 82 -19.62 9.74 23.28
N GLU A 83 -19.60 8.95 24.36
CA GLU A 83 -18.46 8.10 24.75
C GLU A 83 -18.16 7.03 23.68
N ILE A 84 -19.19 6.32 23.20
CA ILE A 84 -19.05 5.33 22.14
C ILE A 84 -18.50 5.98 20.85
N PHE A 85 -18.99 7.17 20.50
CA PHE A 85 -18.52 7.91 19.32
C PHE A 85 -17.06 8.35 19.46
N TYR A 86 -16.64 8.74 20.67
CA TYR A 86 -15.24 9.12 20.96
C TYR A 86 -14.29 7.92 20.85
N ILE A 87 -14.71 6.74 21.35
CA ILE A 87 -13.95 5.49 21.22
C ILE A 87 -13.79 5.11 19.75
N ILE A 88 -14.86 5.18 18.95
CA ILE A 88 -14.80 4.90 17.50
C ILE A 88 -13.83 5.86 16.79
N CYS A 89 -13.87 7.16 17.13
CA CYS A 89 -12.95 8.15 16.58
C CYS A 89 -11.50 7.87 16.97
N ALA A 90 -11.25 7.49 18.23
CA ALA A 90 -9.91 7.13 18.70
C ALA A 90 -9.35 5.91 17.95
N VAL A 91 -10.16 4.87 17.75
CA VAL A 91 -9.79 3.68 16.96
C VAL A 91 -9.46 4.06 15.51
N LEU A 92 -10.27 4.91 14.88
CA LEU A 92 -10.02 5.42 13.53
C LEU A 92 -8.68 6.16 13.40
N VAL A 93 -8.32 6.97 14.40
CA VAL A 93 -7.02 7.65 14.44
C VAL A 93 -5.87 6.65 14.54
N VAL A 94 -5.98 5.65 15.41
CA VAL A 94 -4.96 4.61 15.56
C VAL A 94 -4.76 3.86 14.25
N ILE A 95 -5.84 3.43 13.59
CA ILE A 95 -5.75 2.76 12.28
C ILE A 95 -5.09 3.67 11.24
N GLY A 96 -5.48 4.96 11.18
CA GLY A 96 -4.87 5.93 10.27
C GLY A 96 -3.37 6.15 10.52
N THR A 97 -2.94 6.16 11.79
CA THR A 97 -1.50 6.25 12.14
C THR A 97 -0.72 5.02 11.68
N ILE A 98 -1.27 3.81 11.86
CA ILE A 98 -0.61 2.56 11.46
C ILE A 98 -0.44 2.53 9.94
N ILE A 99 -1.51 2.81 9.18
CA ILE A 99 -1.47 2.85 7.71
C ILE A 99 -0.44 3.88 7.24
N SER A 100 -0.39 5.04 7.87
CA SER A 100 0.56 6.09 7.47
C SER A 100 2.01 5.67 7.75
N MET A 101 2.27 5.00 8.87
CA MET A 101 3.61 4.50 9.21
C MET A 101 4.08 3.43 8.22
N THR A 102 3.24 2.43 7.91
CA THR A 102 3.61 1.37 6.96
C THR A 102 3.96 1.94 5.59
N GLN A 103 3.17 2.88 5.09
CA GLN A 103 3.42 3.50 3.78
C GLN A 103 4.69 4.35 3.73
N ILE A 104 5.08 4.99 4.84
CA ILE A 104 6.38 5.69 4.92
C ILE A 104 7.54 4.69 4.84
N PHE A 105 7.46 3.57 5.55
CA PHE A 105 8.48 2.52 5.48
C PHE A 105 8.58 1.89 4.09
N ASP A 106 7.44 1.70 3.40
CA ASP A 106 7.41 1.18 2.02
C ASP A 106 8.10 2.15 1.06
N ILE A 107 7.80 3.45 1.13
CA ILE A 107 8.47 4.49 0.32
C ILE A 107 9.98 4.53 0.61
N VAL A 108 10.38 4.50 1.88
CA VAL A 108 11.81 4.50 2.27
C VAL A 108 12.53 3.26 1.73
N THR A 109 11.89 2.10 1.81
CA THR A 109 12.43 0.84 1.27
C THR A 109 12.54 0.90 -0.25
N CYS A 110 11.54 1.49 -0.92
CA CYS A 110 11.51 1.64 -2.37
C CYS A 110 12.61 2.58 -2.89
N ILE A 111 12.93 3.63 -2.14
CA ILE A 111 14.02 4.57 -2.47
C ILE A 111 15.40 3.97 -2.14
N THR A 112 15.54 3.27 -1.01
CA THR A 112 16.86 2.82 -0.51
C THR A 112 17.29 1.48 -1.13
N PHE A 113 16.36 0.55 -1.28
CA PHE A 113 16.60 -0.81 -1.79
C PHE A 113 15.46 -1.27 -2.72
N PRO A 114 15.32 -0.66 -3.91
CA PRO A 114 14.31 -1.05 -4.89
C PRO A 114 14.41 -2.53 -5.29
N GLU A 115 15.62 -3.09 -5.27
CA GLU A 115 15.91 -4.48 -5.61
C GLU A 115 15.26 -5.47 -4.64
N LYS A 116 15.18 -5.12 -3.34
CA LYS A 116 14.58 -5.97 -2.31
C LYS A 116 13.07 -6.11 -2.51
N LEU A 117 12.42 -5.03 -2.95
CA LEU A 117 11.00 -5.01 -3.30
C LEU A 117 10.72 -5.92 -4.51
N ILE A 118 11.53 -5.79 -5.56
CA ILE A 118 11.40 -6.62 -6.77
C ILE A 118 11.60 -8.09 -6.46
N ILE A 119 12.60 -8.44 -5.64
CA ILE A 119 12.87 -9.84 -5.26
C ILE A 119 11.70 -10.42 -4.45
N ASN A 120 11.12 -9.64 -3.52
CA ASN A 120 9.97 -10.08 -2.74
C ASN A 120 8.76 -10.39 -3.62
N GLU A 121 8.45 -9.53 -4.60
CA GLU A 121 7.38 -9.79 -5.58
C GLU A 121 7.66 -11.00 -6.46
N LEU A 122 8.88 -11.11 -6.97
CA LEU A 122 9.28 -12.29 -7.76
C LEU A 122 9.10 -13.57 -6.95
N GLN A 123 9.42 -13.53 -5.65
CA GLN A 123 9.25 -14.66 -4.74
C GLN A 123 7.77 -14.95 -4.44
N ASP A 124 6.93 -13.91 -4.32
CA ASP A 124 5.49 -14.06 -4.11
C ASP A 124 4.80 -14.66 -5.34
N ILE A 125 5.07 -14.13 -6.54
CA ILE A 125 4.59 -14.67 -7.82
C ILE A 125 5.04 -16.13 -8.00
N TYR A 126 6.30 -16.44 -7.68
CA TYR A 126 6.80 -17.81 -7.74
C TYR A 126 6.04 -18.74 -6.79
N SER A 127 5.77 -18.30 -5.56
CA SER A 127 5.03 -19.08 -4.58
C SER A 127 3.57 -19.33 -5.00
N ASN A 128 2.91 -18.31 -5.55
CA ASN A 128 1.56 -18.41 -6.10
C ASN A 128 1.49 -19.35 -7.32
N LEU A 129 2.46 -19.28 -8.23
CA LEU A 129 2.55 -20.19 -9.38
C LEU A 129 2.76 -21.65 -8.96
N LYS A 130 3.52 -21.87 -7.88
CA LYS A 130 3.74 -23.21 -7.32
C LYS A 130 2.50 -23.74 -6.59
N ALA A 131 1.71 -22.86 -5.96
CA ALA A 131 0.49 -23.24 -5.25
C ALA A 131 -0.69 -23.59 -6.19
N VAL A 132 -0.67 -23.11 -7.43
CA VAL A 132 -1.69 -23.39 -8.46
C VAL A 132 -1.41 -24.71 -9.23
N LYS A 133 -0.29 -25.38 -8.96
CA LYS A 133 0.14 -26.61 -9.63
C LYS A 133 -0.07 -27.85 -8.78
#